data_AF-A0A535TJI3-F1
#
_entry.id   AF-A0A535TJI3-F1
#
_cell.length_a   1.000
_cell.length_b   1.000
_cell.length_c   1.000
_cell.angle_alpha   90.00
_cell.angle_beta   90.00
_cell.angle_gamma   90.00
#
_symmetry.space_group_name_H-M   'P 1'
#
loop_
_entity.id
_entity.type
_entity.pdbx_description
1 polymer ?
#
loop_
_entity_poly.entity_id
_entity_poly.type
_entity_poly.pdbx_seq_one_letter_code
_entity_poly.pdbx_strand_id
1 'polypeptide(L)'
;MRAAQSQRSYGWFWLVQVAAVIETILLLAAGAYLRDAEALGFAVVVLLTLAWIFLRPGRIVPVIVRSLVFADVAIWMVPAAFTNAVNHSSLGS
;
A
#
# COMPACT_ATOMS: atom_id res chain seq x y z
N MET A 1 -42.15 -7.78 -0.87
CA MET A 1 -40.86 -7.93 -0.17
C MET A 1 -39.77 -7.35 -1.08
N ARG A 2 -39.32 -6.11 -0.83
CA ARG A 2 -38.21 -5.52 -1.59
C ARG A 2 -36.92 -6.14 -1.04
N ALA A 3 -36.19 -6.88 -1.87
CA ALA A 3 -34.85 -7.32 -1.53
C ALA A 3 -34.06 -6.08 -1.10
N ALA A 4 -33.58 -6.08 0.14
CA ALA A 4 -32.66 -5.07 0.62
C ALA A 4 -31.39 -5.21 -0.21
N GLN A 5 -31.32 -4.44 -1.29
CA GLN A 5 -30.13 -4.29 -2.09
C GLN A 5 -29.16 -3.52 -1.21
N SER A 6 -28.40 -4.25 -0.40
CA SER A 6 -27.28 -3.73 0.36
C SER A 6 -26.28 -3.23 -0.67
N GLN A 7 -26.43 -1.99 -1.10
CA GLN A 7 -25.39 -1.28 -1.81
C GLN A 7 -24.18 -1.32 -0.89
N ARG A 8 -23.22 -2.20 -1.18
CA ARG A 8 -21.88 -2.12 -0.60
C ARG A 8 -21.40 -0.72 -0.93
N SER A 9 -21.43 0.16 0.07
CA SER A 9 -20.83 1.47 -0.04
C SER A 9 -19.34 1.23 -0.16
N TYR A 10 -18.83 1.22 -1.39
CA TYR A 10 -17.41 1.28 -1.70
C TYR A 10 -16.90 2.68 -1.35
N GLY A 11 -16.86 2.98 -0.05
CA GLY A 11 -16.38 4.25 0.47
C GLY A 11 -14.85 4.32 0.41
N TRP A 12 -14.30 5.51 0.61
CA TRP A 12 -12.85 5.78 0.67
C TRP A 12 -12.08 4.76 1.54
N PHE A 13 -12.71 4.26 2.60
CA PHE A 13 -12.13 3.28 3.52
C PHE A 13 -11.92 1.90 2.90
N TRP A 14 -12.76 1.51 1.94
CA TRP A 14 -12.56 0.27 1.18
C TRP A 14 -11.34 0.39 0.26
N LEU A 15 -11.15 1.56 -0.38
CA LEU A 15 -9.96 1.84 -1.20
C LEU A 15 -8.68 1.76 -0.35
N VAL A 16 -8.72 2.27 0.89
CA VAL A 16 -7.60 2.16 1.84
C VAL A 16 -7.30 0.69 2.19
N GLN A 17 -8.30 -0.18 2.29
CA GLN A 17 -8.04 -1.61 2.53
C GLN A 17 -7.43 -2.30 1.30
N VAL A 18 -7.96 -2.01 0.11
CA VAL A 18 -7.42 -2.57 -1.15
C VAL A 18 -5.98 -2.14 -1.36
N ALA A 19 -5.68 -0.86 -1.18
CA ALA A 19 -4.32 -0.34 -1.26
C ALA A 19 -3.36 -1.07 -0.29
N ALA A 20 -3.88 -1.59 0.83
CA ALA A 20 -3.06 -2.24 1.87
C ALA A 20 -2.58 -3.60 1.43
N VAL A 21 -3.53 -4.32 0.85
CA VAL A 21 -3.30 -5.67 0.36
C VAL A 21 -2.29 -5.58 -0.76
N ILE A 22 -2.45 -4.61 -1.67
CA ILE A 22 -1.50 -4.37 -2.76
C ILE A 22 -0.11 -3.99 -2.21
N GLU A 23 -0.03 -3.00 -1.33
CA GLU A 23 1.22 -2.55 -0.70
C GLU A 23 1.95 -3.69 0.01
N THR A 24 1.23 -4.49 0.79
CA THR A 24 1.78 -5.68 1.46
C THR A 24 2.36 -6.68 0.47
N ILE A 25 1.62 -6.99 -0.60
CA ILE A 25 2.06 -7.93 -1.63
C ILE A 25 3.32 -7.41 -2.32
N LEU A 26 3.36 -6.12 -2.64
CA LEU A 26 4.52 -5.50 -3.29
C LEU A 26 5.75 -5.51 -2.38
N LEU A 27 5.61 -5.14 -1.11
CA LEU A 27 6.71 -5.14 -0.15
C LEU A 27 7.23 -6.56 0.14
N LEU A 28 6.34 -7.55 0.24
CA LEU A 28 6.74 -8.96 0.36
C LEU A 28 7.46 -9.45 -0.88
N ALA A 29 6.95 -9.13 -2.09
CA ALA A 29 7.58 -9.53 -3.34
C ALA A 29 8.95 -8.87 -3.50
N ALA A 30 9.05 -7.56 -3.22
CA ALA A 30 10.30 -6.82 -3.26
C ALA A 30 11.31 -7.36 -2.24
N GLY A 31 10.90 -7.52 -0.98
CA GLY A 31 11.74 -8.06 0.08
C GLY A 31 12.23 -9.49 -0.19
N ALA A 32 11.36 -10.36 -0.73
CA ALA A 32 11.74 -11.73 -1.09
C ALA A 32 12.68 -11.77 -2.31
N TYR A 33 12.39 -10.98 -3.36
CA TYR A 33 13.15 -10.99 -4.61
C TYR A 33 14.51 -10.29 -4.48
N LEU A 34 14.51 -9.10 -3.85
CA LEU A 34 15.71 -8.28 -3.66
C LEU A 34 16.49 -8.67 -2.40
N ARG A 35 15.97 -9.61 -1.59
CA ARG A 35 16.53 -10.00 -0.27
C ARG A 35 16.64 -8.80 0.68
N ASP A 36 15.73 -7.84 0.54
CA ASP A 36 15.72 -6.60 1.29
C ASP A 36 14.98 -6.77 2.63
N ALA A 37 15.72 -6.66 3.72
CA ALA A 37 15.19 -6.78 5.08
C ALA A 37 14.30 -5.58 5.48
N GLU A 38 14.53 -4.40 4.91
CA GLU A 38 13.77 -3.19 5.19
C GLU A 38 12.37 -3.32 4.58
N ALA A 39 12.29 -3.73 3.31
CA ALA A 39 11.02 -4.02 2.64
C ALA A 39 10.20 -5.10 3.38
N LEU A 40 10.83 -6.16 3.87
CA LEU A 40 10.17 -7.17 4.69
C LEU A 40 9.69 -6.60 6.04
N GLY A 41 10.49 -5.74 6.67
CA GLY A 41 10.11 -5.01 7.88
C GLY A 41 8.86 -4.16 7.68
N PHE A 42 8.83 -3.37 6.59
CA PHE A 42 7.64 -2.58 6.23
C PHE A 42 6.42 -3.44 5.92
N ALA A 43 6.59 -4.59 5.23
CA ALA A 43 5.49 -5.52 4.97
C ALA A 43 4.84 -6.02 6.28
N VAL A 44 5.65 -6.33 7.30
CA VAL A 44 5.16 -6.73 8.63
C VAL A 44 4.38 -5.59 9.29
N VAL A 45 4.88 -4.36 9.22
CA VAL A 45 4.19 -3.17 9.78
C VAL A 45 2.83 -2.95 9.11
N VAL A 46 2.76 -3.07 7.78
CA VAL A 46 1.51 -2.94 7.03
C VAL A 46 0.54 -4.08 7.39
N LEU A 47 1.03 -5.32 7.50
CA LEU A 47 0.20 -6.46 7.94
C LEU A 47 -0.36 -6.28 9.35
N LEU A 48 0.46 -5.82 10.31
CA LEU A 48 0.04 -5.60 11.69
C LEU A 48 -1.01 -4.49 11.79
N THR A 49 -0.85 -3.40 11.03
CA THR A 49 -1.84 -2.32 10.98
C THR A 49 -3.11 -2.73 10.26
N LEU A 50 -3.01 -3.58 9.24
CA LEU A 50 -4.17 -4.17 8.59
C LEU A 50 -4.94 -5.09 9.53
N ALA A 51 -4.23 -5.98 10.24
CA ALA A 51 -4.81 -6.83 11.28
C ALA A 51 -5.47 -5.99 12.38
N TRP A 52 -4.85 -4.87 12.78
CA TRP A 52 -5.43 -3.94 13.74
C TRP A 52 -6.74 -3.31 13.26
N ILE A 53 -6.83 -2.91 11.97
CA ILE A 53 -8.08 -2.41 11.36
C ILE A 53 -9.21 -3.44 11.45
N PHE A 54 -8.89 -4.72 11.20
CA PHE A 54 -9.87 -5.79 11.24
C PHE A 54 -10.27 -6.19 12.67
N LEU A 55 -9.35 -6.10 13.63
CA LEU A 55 -9.55 -6.57 15.00
C LEU A 55 -10.06 -5.50 15.97
N ARG A 56 -9.86 -4.21 15.68
CA ARG A 56 -10.29 -3.10 16.55
C ARG A 56 -11.00 -2.00 15.75
N PRO A 57 -12.14 -1.47 16.23
CA PRO A 57 -12.92 -0.44 15.53
C PRO A 57 -12.28 0.96 15.50
N GLY A 58 -11.04 1.11 16.00
CA GLY A 58 -10.29 2.37 15.98
C GLY A 58 -9.61 2.62 14.63
N ARG A 59 -10.06 3.65 13.90
CA ARG A 59 -9.67 3.90 12.49
C ARG A 59 -8.48 4.83 12.31
N ILE A 60 -8.15 5.66 13.32
CA ILE A 60 -7.18 6.76 13.18
C ILE A 60 -5.74 6.26 13.15
N VAL A 61 -5.34 5.47 14.16
CA VAL A 61 -3.97 4.95 14.30
C VAL A 61 -3.51 4.19 13.04
N PRO A 62 -4.26 3.20 12.53
CA PRO A 62 -3.79 2.46 11.36
C PRO A 62 -3.76 3.32 10.09
N VAL A 63 -4.64 4.32 9.94
CA VAL A 63 -4.56 5.27 8.81
C VAL A 63 -3.30 6.13 8.89
N ILE A 64 -2.93 6.62 10.08
CA ILE A 64 -1.71 7.42 10.25
C ILE A 64 -0.46 6.60 9.91
N VAL A 65 -0.34 5.38 10.46
CA VAL A 65 0.81 4.52 10.16
C VAL A 65 0.89 4.20 8.66
N ARG A 66 -0.26 3.96 8.03
CA ARG A 66 -0.35 3.75 6.59
C ARG A 66 0.15 4.95 5.78
N SER A 67 -0.29 6.15 6.14
CA SER A 67 0.12 7.38 5.47
C SER A 67 1.61 7.62 5.61
N LEU A 68 2.22 7.22 6.73
CA LEU A 68 3.67 7.34 6.95
C LEU A 68 4.46 6.35 6.08
N VAL A 69 4.04 5.08 6.00
CA VAL A 69 4.68 4.08 5.13
C VAL A 69 4.55 4.48 3.66
N PHE A 70 3.35 4.91 3.25
CA PHE A 70 3.13 5.40 1.89
C PHE A 70 3.98 6.64 1.58
N ALA A 71 4.10 7.57 2.54
CA ALA A 71 4.92 8.76 2.36
C ALA A 71 6.41 8.41 2.20
N ASP A 72 6.93 7.48 2.99
CA ASP A 72 8.31 6.99 2.86
C ASP A 72 8.57 6.43 1.45
N VAL A 73 7.74 5.49 1.00
CA VAL A 73 7.84 4.90 -0.34
C VAL A 73 7.70 5.98 -1.41
N ALA A 74 6.73 6.90 -1.29
CA ALA A 74 6.52 7.95 -2.27
C ALA A 74 7.71 8.92 -2.36
N ILE A 75 8.33 9.28 -1.24
CA ILE A 75 9.50 10.17 -1.19
C ILE A 75 10.65 9.60 -2.01
N TRP A 76 10.90 8.29 -1.90
CA TRP A 76 12.01 7.64 -2.61
C TRP A 76 11.65 7.18 -4.02
N MET A 77 10.43 6.70 -4.21
CA MET A 77 10.03 6.06 -5.46
C MET A 77 9.51 7.06 -6.50
N VAL A 78 8.89 8.19 -6.10
CA VAL A 78 8.38 9.19 -7.04
C VAL A 78 9.52 9.82 -7.86
N PRO A 79 10.64 10.28 -7.27
CA PRO A 79 11.75 10.81 -8.04
C PRO A 79 12.37 9.77 -8.98
N ALA A 80 12.50 8.52 -8.53
CA ALA A 80 13.01 7.42 -9.35
C ALA A 80 12.06 7.09 -10.51
N ALA A 81 10.75 7.06 -10.27
CA ALA A 81 9.74 6.83 -11.29
C ALA A 81 9.71 7.96 -12.33
N PHE A 82 9.81 9.23 -11.90
CA PHE A 82 9.94 10.37 -12.80
C PHE A 82 11.24 10.31 -13.61
N THR A 83 12.36 10.03 -12.96
CA THR A 83 13.66 9.89 -13.63
C THR A 83 13.63 8.78 -14.67
N ASN A 84 13.06 7.63 -14.32
CA ASN A 84 12.81 6.57 -15.27
C ASN A 84 11.93 7.11 -16.41
N ALA A 85 10.72 7.62 -16.13
CA ALA A 85 9.74 8.15 -17.08
C ALA A 85 10.31 9.11 -18.13
N VAL A 86 11.17 10.03 -17.67
CA VAL A 86 11.75 11.08 -18.51
C VAL A 86 12.96 10.54 -19.30
N ASN A 87 13.70 9.58 -18.72
CA ASN A 87 14.86 8.95 -19.36
C ASN A 87 14.52 7.74 -20.25
N HIS A 88 13.25 7.52 -20.60
CA HIS A 88 12.81 6.53 -21.60
C HIS A 88 13.32 6.80 -23.04
N SER A 89 14.26 7.74 -23.22
CA SER A 89 14.68 8.30 -24.49
C SER A 89 16.03 7.78 -25.01
N SER A 90 16.41 6.51 -24.77
CA SER A 90 17.58 5.93 -25.46
C SER A 90 17.70 4.40 -25.57
N LEU A 91 16.62 3.60 -25.53
CA LEU A 91 16.70 2.19 -25.99
C LEU A 91 16.53 2.09 -27.52
N GLY A 92 17.32 2.88 -28.23
CA GLY A 92 17.29 2.98 -29.69
C GLY A 92 18.57 3.62 -30.23
N SER A 93 19.69 2.91 -30.09
CA SER A 93 20.84 2.96 -31.02
C SER A 93 21.71 1.73 -30.83
#